data_AF-A0AAP4D7J4-F1
#
_entry.id   AF-A0AAP4D7J4-F1
#
_cell.length_a   1.000
_cell.length_b   1.000
_cell.length_c   1.000
_cell.angle_alpha   90.00
_cell.angle_beta   90.00
_cell.angle_gamma   90.00
#
_symmetry.space_group_name_H-M   'P 1'
#
loop_
_entity.id
_entity.type
_entity.pdbx_description
1 polymer ?
#
loop_
_entity_poly.entity_id
_entity_poly.type
_entity_poly.pdbx_seq_one_letter_code
_entity_poly.pdbx_strand_id
1 'polypeptide(L)'
;MKFINMYLTLFSVILLSGCQLDMKRSVEDYTGSDAAKIRVLDKGKLSLVFYELDGDCYKEYESRKLTSAFHLSLLSTADYSAGSAKKINMHTPSSFGNEKVKEYAIKPGQRLMVMSSMNEADYYGNNRTYEKRVSFIPEQNHEYEIYVKDPEYIKSAGDIIISDLTTHENLKNWQDKICKKSGLF
;
A
#
# COMPACT_ATOMS: atom_id res chain seq x y z
N MET A 1 -46.00 -22.88 -25.27
CA MET A 1 -45.04 -22.64 -24.15
C MET A 1 -43.61 -22.85 -24.63
N LYS A 2 -42.92 -21.83 -25.16
CA LYS A 2 -41.50 -21.91 -25.57
C LYS A 2 -40.79 -20.54 -25.49
N PHE A 3 -40.99 -19.77 -24.41
CA PHE A 3 -40.29 -18.49 -24.22
C PHE A 3 -39.58 -18.35 -22.86
N ILE A 4 -39.68 -19.36 -21.98
CA ILE A 4 -39.10 -19.28 -20.63
C ILE A 4 -37.61 -19.69 -20.61
N ASN A 5 -37.15 -20.50 -21.57
CA ASN A 5 -35.78 -21.04 -21.55
C ASN A 5 -34.69 -20.12 -22.15
N MET A 6 -35.04 -18.96 -22.71
CA MET A 6 -34.07 -18.07 -23.38
C MET A 6 -33.52 -16.94 -22.48
N TYR A 7 -34.14 -16.69 -21.32
CA TYR A 7 -33.71 -15.65 -20.39
C TYR A 7 -32.69 -16.15 -19.34
N LEU A 8 -32.69 -17.44 -19.03
CA LEU A 8 -31.76 -18.01 -18.04
C LEU A 8 -30.31 -18.10 -18.53
N THR A 9 -30.08 -18.13 -19.85
CA THR A 9 -28.73 -18.22 -20.42
C THR A 9 -28.00 -16.89 -20.51
N LEU A 10 -28.71 -15.75 -20.50
CA LEU A 10 -28.08 -14.43 -20.61
C LEU A 10 -27.54 -13.92 -19.26
N PHE A 11 -28.12 -14.35 -18.14
CA PHE A 11 -27.71 -13.93 -16.80
C PHE A 11 -26.42 -14.62 -16.32
N SER A 12 -26.11 -15.80 -16.86
CA SER A 12 -24.93 -16.60 -16.49
C SER A 12 -23.61 -16.03 -17.01
N VAL A 13 -23.65 -15.19 -18.06
CA VAL A 13 -22.44 -14.67 -18.72
C VAL A 13 -21.89 -13.44 -17.97
N ILE A 14 -22.72 -12.74 -17.20
CA ILE A 14 -22.33 -11.52 -16.47
C ILE A 14 -21.49 -11.84 -15.21
N LEU A 15 -21.57 -13.08 -14.69
CA LEU A 15 -20.81 -13.53 -13.52
C LEU A 15 -19.39 -14.01 -13.85
N LEU A 16 -19.04 -14.12 -15.15
CA LEU A 16 -17.72 -14.59 -15.61
C LEU A 16 -16.69 -13.47 -15.77
N SER A 17 -17.08 -12.20 -15.68
CA SER A 17 -16.13 -11.09 -15.54
C SER A 17 -15.78 -10.92 -14.06
N GLY A 18 -14.96 -11.83 -13.54
CA GLY A 18 -14.35 -11.68 -12.23
C GLY A 18 -13.43 -10.46 -12.23
N CYS A 19 -13.96 -9.29 -11.89
CA CYS A 19 -13.11 -8.16 -11.51
C CYS A 19 -12.26 -8.64 -10.33
N GLN A 20 -10.96 -8.80 -10.54
CA GLN A 20 -10.01 -8.99 -9.44
C GLN A 20 -9.95 -7.68 -8.66
N LEU A 21 -10.89 -7.53 -7.72
CA LEU A 21 -10.86 -6.46 -6.74
C LEU A 21 -9.75 -6.80 -5.76
N ASP A 22 -8.70 -5.98 -5.76
CA ASP A 22 -7.66 -6.07 -4.74
C ASP A 22 -8.25 -5.62 -3.39
N MET A 23 -8.77 -6.57 -2.62
CA MET A 23 -9.50 -6.34 -1.36
C MET A 23 -8.59 -6.19 -0.13
N LYS A 24 -7.28 -5.93 -0.28
CA LYS A 24 -6.44 -5.67 0.90
C LYS A 24 -7.02 -4.50 1.70
N ARG A 25 -7.09 -4.67 3.02
CA ARG A 25 -7.64 -3.65 3.94
C ARG A 25 -6.69 -2.47 4.07
N SER A 26 -7.24 -1.30 4.39
CA SER A 26 -6.46 -0.12 4.79
C SER A 26 -5.79 -0.35 6.15
N VAL A 27 -4.70 0.35 6.42
CA VAL A 27 -4.08 0.40 7.75
C VAL A 27 -5.09 0.91 8.80
N GLU A 28 -5.17 0.21 9.93
CA GLU A 28 -5.96 0.62 11.11
C GLU A 28 -5.09 1.51 12.01
N ASP A 29 -5.71 2.44 12.71
CA ASP A 29 -4.98 3.34 13.61
C ASP A 29 -4.59 2.62 14.89
N TYR A 30 -3.31 2.71 15.22
CA TYR A 30 -2.80 2.37 16.54
C TYR A 30 -3.30 3.41 17.57
N THR A 31 -3.80 2.93 18.71
CA THR A 31 -4.47 3.77 19.72
C THR A 31 -3.61 4.12 20.92
N GLY A 32 -2.36 3.66 20.97
CA GLY A 32 -1.43 3.98 22.05
C GLY A 32 -1.03 5.45 22.07
N SER A 33 -0.76 6.00 23.25
CA SER A 33 -0.32 7.39 23.41
C SER A 33 1.08 7.65 22.88
N ASP A 34 1.84 6.59 22.60
CA ASP A 34 3.18 6.58 22.01
C ASP A 34 3.17 6.50 20.48
N ALA A 35 1.99 6.60 19.84
CA ALA A 35 1.82 6.41 18.41
C ALA A 35 2.79 7.28 17.59
N ALA A 36 3.48 6.63 16.66
CA ALA A 36 4.07 7.32 15.53
C ALA A 36 2.97 7.61 14.50
N LYS A 37 3.13 8.65 13.68
CA LYS A 37 2.16 9.01 12.65
C LYS A 37 2.82 9.06 11.29
N ILE A 38 2.11 8.60 10.27
CA ILE A 38 2.54 8.70 8.88
C ILE A 38 1.50 9.50 8.09
N ARG A 39 1.98 10.42 7.26
CA ARG A 39 1.20 11.08 6.20
C ARG A 39 1.68 10.54 4.88
N VAL A 40 0.76 9.95 4.13
CA VAL A 40 1.05 9.34 2.83
C VAL A 40 0.41 10.19 1.75
N LEU A 41 1.20 10.61 0.75
CA LEU A 41 0.66 11.18 -0.49
C LEU A 41 -0.19 10.12 -1.18
N ASP A 42 -1.47 10.41 -1.43
CA ASP A 42 -2.43 9.43 -1.96
C ASP A 42 -2.27 9.21 -3.47
N LYS A 43 -1.04 8.90 -3.90
CA LYS A 43 -0.65 8.66 -5.30
C LYS A 43 -0.05 7.25 -5.47
N GLY A 44 -0.48 6.52 -6.50
CA GLY A 44 0.04 5.19 -6.84
C GLY A 44 -0.40 4.07 -5.89
N LYS A 45 0.25 2.91 -5.95
CA LYS A 45 -0.06 1.72 -5.12
C LYS A 45 1.00 1.52 -4.04
N LEU A 46 0.72 2.03 -2.85
CA LEU A 46 1.54 1.87 -1.66
C LEU A 46 0.87 0.94 -0.65
N SER A 47 1.66 0.08 -0.04
CA SER A 47 1.27 -0.79 1.06
C SER A 47 2.26 -0.71 2.20
N LEU A 48 1.76 -0.92 3.42
CA LEU A 48 2.54 -1.16 4.62
C LEU A 48 2.53 -2.66 4.92
N VAL A 49 3.72 -3.23 5.05
CA VAL A 49 3.94 -4.63 5.33
C VAL A 49 4.44 -4.76 6.76
N PHE A 50 3.79 -5.62 7.52
CA PHE A 50 4.04 -5.84 8.93
C PHE A 50 4.77 -7.16 9.14
N TYR A 51 5.78 -7.12 10.01
CA TYR A 51 6.60 -8.27 10.35
C TYR A 51 6.52 -8.58 11.84
N GLU A 52 6.59 -9.87 12.14
CA GLU A 52 6.71 -10.40 13.50
C GLU A 52 7.93 -11.34 13.58
N LEU A 53 8.49 -11.48 14.78
CA LEU A 53 9.59 -12.41 15.01
C LEU A 53 9.05 -13.84 15.06
N ASP A 54 9.58 -14.72 14.23
CA ASP A 54 9.26 -16.15 14.17
C ASP A 54 10.57 -16.94 14.27
N GLY A 55 10.88 -17.42 15.47
CA GLY A 55 12.16 -18.06 15.78
C GLY A 55 13.35 -17.11 15.61
N ASP A 56 14.14 -17.31 14.56
CA ASP A 56 15.37 -16.55 14.26
C ASP A 56 15.22 -15.56 13.08
N CYS A 57 14.00 -15.39 12.55
CA CYS A 57 13.73 -14.56 11.40
C CYS A 57 12.45 -13.75 11.55
N TYR A 58 12.28 -12.73 10.72
CA TYR A 58 11.07 -11.91 10.64
C TYR A 58 10.17 -12.40 9.53
N LYS A 59 8.94 -12.76 9.90
CA LYS A 59 7.91 -13.25 8.98
C LYS A 59 6.94 -12.14 8.65
N GLU A 60 6.65 -11.94 7.37
CA GLU A 60 5.51 -11.13 6.94
C GLU A 60 4.23 -11.81 7.41
N TYR A 61 3.49 -11.16 8.31
CA TYR A 61 2.21 -11.67 8.80
C TYR A 61 1.02 -10.90 8.23
N GLU A 62 1.24 -9.66 7.76
CA GLU A 62 0.18 -8.83 7.24
C GLU A 62 0.68 -7.78 6.23
N SER A 63 -0.14 -7.48 5.23
CA SER A 63 0.09 -6.39 4.28
C SER A 63 -1.20 -5.59 4.12
N ARG A 64 -1.15 -4.30 4.41
CA ARG A 64 -2.28 -3.37 4.31
C ARG A 64 -1.97 -2.25 3.36
N LYS A 65 -2.99 -1.67 2.75
CA LYS A 65 -2.84 -0.58 1.81
C LYS A 65 -2.70 0.76 2.53
N LEU A 66 -1.78 1.59 2.04
CA LEU A 66 -1.58 2.98 2.46
C LEU A 66 -2.29 3.95 1.50
N THR A 67 -2.30 3.63 0.21
CA THR A 67 -3.12 4.30 -0.81
C THR A 67 -4.33 3.42 -1.17
N SER A 68 -5.22 3.84 -2.09
CA SER A 68 -6.57 3.25 -2.26
C SER A 68 -6.74 1.72 -2.09
N ALA A 69 -7.77 1.32 -1.33
CA ALA A 69 -8.31 -0.06 -1.40
C ALA A 69 -8.89 -0.39 -2.78
N PHE A 70 -9.40 0.61 -3.50
CA PHE A 70 -10.02 0.45 -4.83
C PHE A 70 -9.30 1.31 -5.86
N HIS A 71 -8.48 0.69 -6.71
CA HIS A 71 -8.07 1.30 -7.97
C HIS A 71 -9.00 0.76 -9.06
N LEU A 72 -9.80 1.64 -9.66
CA LEU A 72 -10.58 1.29 -10.85
C LEU A 72 -9.60 1.18 -12.02
N SER A 73 -9.15 -0.04 -12.30
CA SER A 73 -8.24 -0.37 -13.41
C SER A 73 -8.80 -0.04 -14.81
N LEU A 74 -10.08 0.29 -14.92
CA LEU A 74 -10.73 0.72 -16.16
C LEU A 74 -10.27 2.11 -16.62
N LEU A 75 -9.69 2.92 -15.73
CA LEU A 75 -9.09 4.20 -16.06
C LEU A 75 -7.61 4.12 -15.65
N SER A 76 -6.74 3.87 -16.63
CA SER A 76 -5.27 3.84 -16.47
C SER A 76 -4.66 5.14 -15.92
N THR A 77 -5.48 6.14 -15.61
CA THR A 77 -5.12 7.50 -15.21
C THR A 77 -5.58 7.87 -13.79
N ALA A 78 -6.21 6.96 -13.04
CA ALA A 78 -6.60 7.24 -11.66
C ALA A 78 -5.40 7.07 -10.72
N ASP A 79 -4.52 8.07 -10.70
CA ASP A 79 -3.36 8.16 -9.82
C ASP A 79 -3.74 8.26 -8.34
N TYR A 80 -4.98 8.69 -8.04
CA TYR A 80 -5.49 8.93 -6.69
C TYR A 80 -6.61 7.98 -6.29
N SER A 81 -6.77 7.74 -4.98
CA SER A 81 -7.87 6.91 -4.49
C SER A 81 -9.23 7.59 -4.70
N ALA A 82 -10.26 6.76 -4.95
CA ALA A 82 -11.66 7.20 -4.95
C ALA A 82 -12.23 7.41 -3.53
N GLY A 83 -11.40 7.33 -2.48
CA GLY A 83 -11.79 7.51 -1.08
C GLY A 83 -11.59 8.93 -0.56
N SER A 84 -12.21 9.24 0.58
CA SER A 84 -11.98 10.49 1.29
C SER A 84 -10.57 10.54 1.90
N ALA A 85 -10.00 11.74 1.99
CA ALA A 85 -8.78 11.99 2.74
C ALA A 85 -9.00 11.56 4.21
N LYS A 86 -8.10 10.73 4.73
CA LYS A 86 -8.06 10.38 6.15
C LYS A 86 -7.08 11.32 6.84
N LYS A 87 -7.49 12.05 7.87
CA LYS A 87 -6.61 12.94 8.65
C LYS A 87 -6.73 12.61 10.12
N ILE A 88 -5.59 12.52 10.81
CA ILE A 88 -5.51 12.29 12.26
C ILE A 88 -4.82 13.45 12.98
N ASN A 89 -4.71 14.60 12.30
CA ASN A 89 -4.11 15.84 12.80
C ASN A 89 -2.66 15.61 13.26
N MET A 90 -1.80 15.28 12.30
CA MET A 90 -0.35 15.43 12.47
C MET A 90 0.00 16.90 12.71
N HIS A 91 0.93 17.15 13.64
CA HIS A 91 1.33 18.49 14.05
C HIS A 91 2.15 19.18 12.98
N THR A 92 3.03 18.44 12.29
CA THR A 92 3.91 19.03 11.30
C THR A 92 3.15 19.34 10.02
N PRO A 93 3.26 20.57 9.47
CA PRO A 93 2.63 20.93 8.21
C PRO A 93 3.01 20.00 7.06
N SER A 94 2.13 19.85 6.09
CA SER A 94 2.35 18.99 4.93
C SER A 94 3.32 19.60 3.94
N SER A 95 4.37 18.88 3.55
CA SER A 95 5.22 19.28 2.42
C SER A 95 4.52 19.10 1.08
N PHE A 96 3.42 18.32 1.05
CA PHE A 96 2.64 18.04 -0.16
C PHE A 96 1.68 19.16 -0.58
N GLY A 97 1.68 20.32 0.09
CA GLY A 97 0.81 21.44 -0.26
C GLY A 97 -0.67 21.07 -0.24
N ASN A 98 -1.36 21.28 -1.37
CA ASN A 98 -2.81 21.03 -1.54
C ASN A 98 -3.15 19.61 -2.02
N GLU A 99 -2.16 18.73 -2.14
CA GLU A 99 -2.36 17.36 -2.61
C GLU A 99 -3.20 16.52 -1.63
N LYS A 100 -3.81 15.46 -2.17
CA LYS A 100 -4.57 14.49 -1.35
C LYS A 100 -3.61 13.63 -0.54
N VAL A 101 -3.89 13.52 0.76
CA VAL A 101 -3.09 12.72 1.69
C VAL A 101 -3.96 11.80 2.54
N LYS A 102 -3.34 10.76 3.09
CA LYS A 102 -3.91 9.91 4.12
C LYS A 102 -2.97 9.81 5.30
N GLU A 103 -3.51 10.05 6.49
CA GLU A 103 -2.75 9.99 7.74
C GLU A 103 -3.17 8.76 8.54
N TYR A 104 -2.19 8.13 9.18
CA TYR A 104 -2.36 6.92 9.98
C TYR A 104 -1.54 7.00 11.25
N ALA A 105 -2.10 6.50 12.36
CA ALA A 105 -1.33 6.23 13.56
C ALA A 105 -0.79 4.80 13.49
N ILE A 106 0.50 4.62 13.71
CA ILE A 106 1.19 3.33 13.65
C ILE A 106 1.95 3.07 14.95
N LYS A 107 2.12 1.78 15.25
CA LYS A 107 2.80 1.34 16.46
C LYS A 107 4.31 1.64 16.37
N PRO A 108 4.91 2.36 17.34
CA PRO A 108 6.35 2.60 17.35
C PRO A 108 7.13 1.31 17.64
N GLY A 109 8.39 1.27 17.24
CA GLY A 109 9.31 0.13 17.46
C GLY A 109 9.00 -1.12 16.62
N GLN A 110 7.92 -1.10 15.83
CA GLN A 110 7.56 -2.22 14.97
C GLN A 110 8.43 -2.27 13.71
N ARG A 111 8.79 -3.47 13.25
CA ARG A 111 9.47 -3.63 11.96
C ARG A 111 8.46 -3.55 10.84
N LEU A 112 8.57 -2.49 10.04
CA LEU A 112 7.67 -2.21 8.95
C LEU A 112 8.44 -2.13 7.63
N MET A 113 7.73 -2.35 6.55
CA MET A 113 8.24 -2.10 5.21
C MET A 113 7.18 -1.41 4.38
N VAL A 114 7.53 -0.29 3.78
CA VAL A 114 6.71 0.34 2.75
C VAL A 114 7.02 -0.35 1.43
N MET A 115 5.97 -0.69 0.69
CA MET A 115 6.07 -1.33 -0.61
C MET A 115 5.29 -0.53 -1.66
N SER A 116 5.95 -0.22 -2.76
CA SER A 116 5.40 0.39 -3.97
C SER A 116 5.29 -0.70 -5.02
N SER A 117 4.14 -0.82 -5.68
CA SER A 117 3.95 -1.79 -6.75
C SER A 117 3.38 -1.16 -8.02
N MET A 118 3.84 -1.67 -9.16
CA MET A 118 3.32 -1.32 -10.48
C MET A 118 3.01 -2.61 -11.23
N ASN A 119 1.80 -2.70 -11.79
CA ASN A 119 1.42 -3.81 -12.66
C ASN A 119 1.41 -3.30 -14.09
N GLU A 120 2.07 -4.01 -14.99
CA GLU A 120 2.08 -3.72 -16.42
C GLU A 120 1.71 -5.01 -17.17
N ALA A 121 0.72 -4.93 -18.06
CA ALA A 121 0.45 -6.03 -18.98
C ALA A 121 1.49 -6.00 -20.10
N ASP A 122 2.16 -7.11 -20.35
CA ASP A 122 3.02 -7.24 -21.52
C ASP A 122 2.21 -7.42 -22.81
N TYR A 123 2.90 -7.41 -23.95
CA TYR A 123 2.28 -7.54 -25.28
C TYR A 123 1.46 -8.83 -25.44
N TYR A 124 1.78 -9.88 -24.69
CA TYR A 124 1.08 -11.16 -24.71
C TYR A 124 -0.05 -11.25 -23.67
N GLY A 125 -0.34 -10.15 -22.97
CA GLY A 125 -1.36 -10.09 -21.92
C GLY A 125 -0.93 -10.68 -20.58
N ASN A 126 0.37 -10.98 -20.38
CA ASN A 126 0.84 -11.39 -19.06
C ASN A 126 1.01 -10.17 -18.16
N ASN A 127 0.48 -10.24 -16.94
CA ASN A 127 0.69 -9.19 -15.94
C ASN A 127 2.08 -9.34 -15.30
N ARG A 128 2.94 -8.35 -15.47
CA ARG A 128 4.20 -8.20 -14.74
C ARG A 128 4.00 -7.27 -13.56
N THR A 129 4.48 -7.68 -12.40
CA THR A 129 4.48 -6.87 -11.19
C THR A 129 5.90 -6.44 -10.88
N TYR A 130 6.11 -5.12 -10.81
CA TYR A 130 7.34 -4.51 -10.31
C TYR A 130 7.10 -4.04 -8.89
N GLU A 131 8.07 -4.28 -8.00
CA GLU A 131 7.99 -3.87 -6.60
C GLU A 131 9.27 -3.15 -6.18
N LYS A 132 9.11 -2.07 -5.41
CA LYS A 132 10.18 -1.46 -4.61
C LYS A 132 9.79 -1.48 -3.13
N ARG A 133 10.77 -1.63 -2.26
CA ARG A 133 10.56 -1.84 -0.82
C ARG A 133 11.57 -1.00 -0.03
N VAL A 134 11.09 -0.35 1.04
CA VAL A 134 11.91 0.38 2.01
C VAL A 134 11.50 -0.06 3.41
N SER A 135 12.45 -0.64 4.15
CA SER A 135 12.30 -1.07 5.54
C SER A 135 12.49 0.11 6.48
N PHE A 136 11.66 0.27 7.52
CA PHE A 136 11.92 1.24 8.59
C PHE A 136 11.28 0.80 9.91
N ILE A 137 11.76 1.35 11.02
CA ILE A 137 11.20 1.20 12.36
C ILE A 137 10.72 2.59 12.80
N PRO A 138 9.41 2.83 12.93
CA PRO A 138 8.89 4.10 13.39
C PRO A 138 9.28 4.33 14.86
N GLU A 139 9.63 5.57 15.19
CA GLU A 139 10.03 5.97 16.53
C GLU A 139 8.85 6.60 17.27
N GLN A 140 8.85 6.48 18.60
CA GLN A 140 7.75 6.95 19.43
C GLN A 140 7.49 8.44 19.24
N ASN A 141 6.23 8.81 19.02
CA ASN A 141 5.77 10.18 18.79
C ASN A 141 6.37 10.88 17.56
N HIS A 142 7.08 10.16 16.68
CA HIS A 142 7.57 10.74 15.44
C HIS A 142 6.46 10.82 14.38
N GLU A 143 6.58 11.84 13.54
CA GLU A 143 5.73 12.10 12.39
C GLU A 143 6.54 11.91 11.11
N TYR A 144 6.03 11.16 10.14
CA TYR A 144 6.71 10.87 8.88
C TYR A 144 5.86 11.24 7.67
N GLU A 145 6.52 11.64 6.59
CA GLU A 145 5.89 11.76 5.28
C GLU A 145 6.37 10.70 4.32
N ILE A 146 5.44 10.11 3.57
CA ILE A 146 5.71 9.01 2.65
C ILE A 146 5.13 9.37 1.28
N TYR A 147 5.95 9.24 0.24
CA TYR A 147 5.49 9.36 -1.14
C TYR A 147 6.33 8.49 -2.08
N VAL A 148 5.81 8.31 -3.29
CA VAL A 148 6.51 7.61 -4.37
C VAL A 148 6.92 8.63 -5.42
N LYS A 149 8.21 8.65 -5.75
CA LYS A 149 8.71 9.34 -6.95
C LYS A 149 8.37 8.52 -8.18
N ASP A 150 8.03 9.19 -9.27
CA ASP A 150 7.78 8.51 -10.53
C ASP A 150 9.02 7.66 -10.92
N PRO A 151 8.81 6.46 -11.48
CA PRO A 151 9.92 5.57 -11.77
C PRO A 151 10.84 6.17 -12.83
N GLU A 152 12.16 6.04 -12.62
CA GLU A 152 13.17 6.51 -13.57
C GLU A 152 13.08 5.77 -14.92
N TYR A 153 12.56 4.54 -14.93
CA TYR A 153 12.43 3.68 -16.11
C TYR A 153 10.98 3.26 -16.34
N ILE A 154 10.59 3.11 -17.61
CA ILE A 154 9.20 2.85 -18.08
C ILE A 154 8.63 1.50 -17.56
N LYS A 155 9.41 0.69 -16.85
CA LYS A 155 9.06 -0.66 -16.36
C LYS A 155 9.58 -0.92 -14.94
N SER A 156 9.27 -0.02 -14.03
CA SER A 156 9.74 -0.05 -12.65
C SER A 156 8.66 0.47 -11.71
N ALA A 157 8.61 -0.05 -10.49
CA ALA A 157 7.90 0.65 -9.43
C ALA A 157 8.65 1.94 -9.08
N GLY A 158 7.90 2.98 -8.69
CA GLY A 158 8.49 4.25 -8.28
C GLY A 158 9.28 4.15 -6.98
N ASP A 159 10.26 5.03 -6.80
CA ASP A 159 11.10 5.06 -5.60
C ASP A 159 10.32 5.59 -4.40
N ILE A 160 10.38 4.85 -3.29
CA ILE A 160 9.73 5.21 -2.05
C ILE A 160 10.63 6.17 -1.28
N ILE A 161 10.06 7.31 -0.90
CA ILE A 161 10.71 8.28 -0.03
C ILE A 161 9.92 8.32 1.28
N ILE A 162 10.64 8.21 2.39
CA ILE A 162 10.10 8.38 3.75
C ILE A 162 10.96 9.46 4.41
N SER A 163 10.33 10.52 4.90
CA SER A 163 10.99 11.64 5.57
C SER A 163 10.54 11.70 7.01
N ASP A 164 11.48 11.73 7.96
CA ASP A 164 11.19 12.06 9.35
C ASP A 164 10.94 13.58 9.47
N LEU A 165 9.73 13.94 9.87
CA LEU A 165 9.31 15.34 10.06
C LEU A 165 9.59 15.87 11.46
N THR A 166 9.99 14.99 12.38
CA THR A 166 10.24 15.32 13.79
C THR A 166 11.70 15.69 14.01
N THR A 167 12.62 14.85 13.53
CA THR A 167 14.06 15.04 13.70
C THR A 167 14.77 15.49 12.43
N HIS A 168 14.19 15.21 11.26
CA HIS A 168 14.84 15.36 9.95
C HIS A 168 16.14 14.56 9.80
N GLU A 169 16.33 13.54 10.63
CA GLU A 169 17.47 12.63 10.56
C GLU A 169 17.20 11.44 9.62
N ASN A 170 18.22 10.62 9.42
CA ASN A 170 18.09 9.38 8.66
C ASN A 170 17.15 8.40 9.37
N LEU A 171 16.32 7.73 8.58
CA LEU A 171 15.38 6.73 9.09
C LEU A 171 16.10 5.60 9.80
N LYS A 172 15.52 5.16 10.92
CA LYS A 172 15.89 3.92 11.56
C LYS A 172 15.46 2.73 10.70
N ASN A 173 16.42 2.18 9.95
CA ASN A 173 16.19 1.01 9.10
C ASN A 173 16.43 -0.30 9.86
N TRP A 174 15.99 -1.42 9.29
CA TRP A 174 16.27 -2.77 9.80
C TRP A 174 16.72 -3.69 8.68
N GLN A 175 17.65 -4.60 8.99
CA GLN A 175 18.25 -5.54 8.04
C GLN A 175 18.24 -6.98 8.57
N ASP A 176 17.37 -7.26 9.55
CA ASP A 176 17.23 -8.57 10.14
C ASP A 176 16.82 -9.63 9.10
N LYS A 177 17.14 -10.89 9.39
CA LYS A 177 16.83 -12.03 8.53
C LYS A 177 15.32 -12.13 8.28
N ILE A 178 14.88 -12.05 7.03
CA ILE A 178 13.49 -12.33 6.65
C ILE A 178 13.30 -13.84 6.47
N CYS A 179 12.21 -14.39 6.99
CA CYS A 179 11.91 -15.81 6.86
C CYS A 179 11.77 -16.21 5.40
N LYS A 180 12.38 -17.34 5.01
CA LYS A 180 12.17 -17.90 3.68
C LYS A 180 10.69 -18.30 3.57
N LYS A 181 10.00 -17.84 2.53
CA LYS A 181 8.66 -18.34 2.21
C LYS A 181 8.80 -19.83 1.90
N SER A 182 8.35 -20.70 2.80
CA SER A 182 8.20 -22.12 2.49
C SER A 182 7.06 -22.22 1.49
N GLY A 183 7.39 -22.42 0.23
CA GLY A 183 6.42 -22.49 -0.85
C GLY A 183 5.42 -23.62 -0.62
N LEU A 184 4.15 -23.27 -0.61
CA LEU A 184 3.03 -24.07 -1.09
C LEU A 184 1.89 -23.07 -1.34
N PHE A 185 1.33 -23.15 -2.54
CA PHE A 185 0.34 -22.26 -3.19
C PHE A 185 0.93 -21.09 -3.99
#